data_AF-A1TN18-F1
#
_entry.id   AF-A1TN18-F1
#
_cell.length_a   1.000
_cell.length_b   1.000
_cell.length_c   1.000
_cell.angle_alpha   90.00
_cell.angle_beta   90.00
_cell.angle_gamma   90.00
#
_symmetry.space_group_name_H-M   'P 1'
#
loop_
_entity.id
_entity.type
_entity.pdbx_description
1 polymer ?
#
loop_
_entity_poly.entity_id
_entity_poly.type
_entity_poly.pdbx_seq_one_letter_code
_entity_poly.pdbx_strand_id
1 'polypeptide(L)' 'MRENLKATKSFTYAGRALRAGDEFDAPRSDARVLRALGRAVHFDTYETTAAAPAVTKAAETTQPAKAAAKRTPSKKADAK' A
#
# COMPACT_ATOMS: atom_id res chain seq x y z
N MET A 1 18.00 23.09 13.18
CA MET A 1 17.80 21.70 13.63
C MET A 1 17.14 20.92 12.50
N ARG A 2 17.66 19.76 12.16
CA ARG A 2 17.10 18.85 11.15
C ARG A 2 16.65 17.56 11.83
N GLU A 3 15.64 16.91 11.27
CA GLU A 3 14.99 15.71 11.80
C GLU A 3 15.10 14.58 10.76
N ASN A 4 15.46 13.39 11.23
CA ASN A 4 15.45 12.18 10.40
C ASN A 4 14.02 11.65 10.26
N LEU A 5 13.62 11.42 9.02
CA LEU A 5 12.29 10.98 8.66
C LEU A 5 12.36 9.74 7.79
N LYS A 6 11.33 8.90 7.90
CA LYS A 6 11.11 7.79 6.99
C LYS A 6 9.90 8.09 6.11
N ALA A 7 10.08 8.00 4.80
CA ALA A 7 9.02 8.19 3.83
C ALA A 7 7.99 7.05 3.96
N THR A 8 6.71 7.41 4.06
CA THR A 8 5.61 6.43 4.12
C THR A 8 5.06 6.12 2.73
N LYS A 9 5.23 7.05 1.80
CA LYS A 9 4.75 6.97 0.42
C LYS A 9 5.88 7.40 -0.52
N SER A 10 5.73 7.11 -1.81
CA SER A 10 6.66 7.61 -2.82
C SER A 10 6.33 9.07 -3.17
N PHE A 11 7.31 9.97 -3.05
CA PHE A 11 7.18 11.39 -3.42
C PHE A 11 8.54 11.99 -3.73
N THR A 12 8.55 13.13 -4.40
CA THR A 12 9.78 13.88 -4.67
C THR A 12 10.01 14.91 -3.57
N TYR A 13 11.22 14.93 -3.02
CA TYR A 13 11.65 15.91 -2.01
C TYR A 13 13.07 16.41 -2.35
N ALA A 14 13.27 17.72 -2.31
CA ALA A 14 14.55 18.37 -2.65
C ALA A 14 15.17 17.89 -3.98
N GLY A 15 14.34 17.62 -4.99
CA GLY A 15 14.78 17.13 -6.31
C GLY A 15 15.11 15.63 -6.37
N ARG A 16 14.99 14.90 -5.26
CA ARG A 16 15.18 13.45 -5.22
C ARG A 16 13.84 12.72 -5.10
N ALA A 17 13.66 11.66 -5.88
CA ALA A 17 12.54 10.74 -5.70
C ALA A 17 12.82 9.85 -4.48
N LEU A 18 11.97 9.95 -3.46
CA LEU A 18 11.95 9.10 -2.29
C LEU A 18 10.85 8.06 -2.45
N ARG A 19 11.12 6.83 -2.05
CA ARG A 19 10.16 5.71 -2.02
C ARG A 19 9.68 5.49 -0.60
N ALA A 20 8.53 4.82 -0.47
CA ALA A 20 8.08 4.34 0.83
C ALA A 20 9.16 3.45 1.46
N GLY A 21 9.56 3.77 2.68
CA GLY A 21 10.64 3.12 3.41
C GLY A 21 11.98 3.85 3.36
N ASP A 22 12.17 4.81 2.46
CA ASP A 22 13.43 5.56 2.38
C ASP A 22 13.59 6.52 3.57
N GLU A 23 14.79 6.55 4.13
CA GLU A 23 15.19 7.47 5.19
C GLU A 23 15.79 8.73 4.58
N PHE A 24 15.40 9.89 5.09
CA PHE A 24 15.88 11.19 4.62
C PHE A 24 15.85 12.22 5.75
N ASP A 25 16.70 13.24 5.63
CA ASP A 25 16.83 14.32 6.59
C ASP A 25 16.11 15.58 6.05
N ALA A 26 15.33 16.24 6.91
CA ALA A 26 14.57 17.43 6.55
C ALA A 26 14.64 18.50 7.66
N PRO A 27 14.57 19.80 7.31
CA PRO A 27 14.42 20.85 8.30
C PRO A 27 13.10 20.69 9.07
N ARG A 28 13.10 21.10 10.34
CA ARG A 28 11.96 20.93 11.26
C ARG A 28 10.62 21.46 10.72
N SER A 29 10.65 22.55 9.97
CA SER A 29 9.46 23.13 9.33
C SER A 29 8.86 22.16 8.30
N ASP A 30 9.68 21.62 7.41
CA ASP A 30 9.24 20.64 6.40
C ASP A 30 8.82 19.32 7.05
N ALA A 31 9.55 18.87 8.08
CA ALA A 31 9.21 17.67 8.82
C ALA A 31 7.81 17.72 9.44
N ARG A 32 7.36 18.90 9.90
CA ARG A 32 5.98 19.09 10.38
C ARG A 32 4.96 18.97 9.24
N VAL A 33 5.24 19.61 8.10
CA VAL A 33 4.35 19.57 6.92
C VAL A 33 4.24 18.15 6.37
N LEU A 34 5.36 17.45 6.18
CA LEU A 34 5.38 16.09 5.63
C LEU A 34 4.67 15.07 6.54
N ARG A 35 4.75 15.26 7.86
CA ARG A 35 3.97 14.47 8.83
C ARG A 35 2.48 14.77 8.76
N ALA A 36 2.10 16.05 8.74
CA ALA A 36 0.69 16.46 8.63
C ALA A 36 0.04 15.93 7.34
N LEU A 37 0.81 15.83 6.25
CA LEU A 37 0.37 15.25 4.98
C LEU A 37 0.37 13.71 4.94
N GLY A 38 0.84 13.05 6.00
CA GLY A 38 0.97 11.59 6.04
C GLY A 38 1.93 11.03 4.98
N ARG A 39 2.96 11.80 4.61
CA ARG A 39 4.00 11.41 3.64
C ARG A 39 5.26 10.88 4.31
N ALA A 40 5.53 11.28 5.55
CA ALA A 40 6.69 10.84 6.31
C ALA A 40 6.38 10.72 7.81
N VAL A 41 7.15 9.88 8.51
CA VAL A 41 7.05 9.65 9.97
C VAL A 41 8.42 9.90 10.61
N HIS A 42 8.44 10.31 11.88
CA HIS A 42 9.68 10.50 12.63
C HIS A 42 10.42 9.16 12.74
N PHE A 43 11.67 9.13 12.31
CA PHE A 43 12.54 7.96 12.50
C PHE A 43 13.40 8.22 13.74
N ASP A 44 12.81 7.96 14.91
CA ASP A 44 13.59 7.79 16.14
C ASP A 44 14.03 6.32 16.18
N THR A 45 15.33 6.09 16.28
CA THR A 45 15.92 4.75 16.40
C THR A 45 15.65 4.15 17.78
N TYR A 46 14.39 4.07 18.18
CA TYR A 46 13.92 3.21 19.26
C TYR A 46 13.04 2.15 18.62
N GLU A 47 13.53 0.91 18.64
CA GLU A 47 12.77 -0.27 18.27
C GLU A 47 11.43 -0.30 19.02
N THR A 48 10.37 0.18 18.39
CA THR A 48 9.02 -0.14 18.81
C THR A 48 8.26 -0.71 17.62
N THR A 49 8.34 -2.04 17.54
CA THR A 49 7.30 -2.89 16.96
C THR A 49 5.92 -2.36 17.37
N ALA A 50 5.06 -2.01 16.41
CA ALA A 50 3.62 -2.30 16.47
C ALA A 50 2.87 -1.89 15.19
N ALA A 51 2.17 -2.89 14.64
CA ALA A 51 0.95 -2.83 13.85
C ALA A 51 1.01 -2.29 12.41
N ALA A 52 0.99 -3.26 11.49
CA ALA A 52 0.56 -3.11 10.11
C ALA A 52 -0.81 -2.41 10.01
N PRO A 53 -0.97 -1.38 9.15
CA PRO A 53 -2.29 -1.00 8.72
C PRO A 53 -2.76 -2.03 7.69
N ALA A 54 -3.65 -2.93 8.12
CA ALA A 54 -4.51 -3.67 7.20
C ALA A 54 -5.37 -2.65 6.45
N VAL A 55 -4.94 -2.26 5.25
CA VAL A 55 -5.75 -1.39 4.37
C VAL A 55 -6.57 -2.26 3.44
N THR A 56 -7.80 -2.47 3.87
CA THR A 56 -8.97 -2.91 3.11
C THR A 56 -9.25 -1.97 1.93
N LYS A 57 -9.36 -2.48 0.70
CA LYS A 57 -10.38 -2.02 -0.28
C LYS A 57 -10.47 -2.88 -1.58
N ALA A 58 -11.58 -3.59 -1.73
CA ALA A 58 -12.37 -3.69 -2.97
C ALA A 58 -13.76 -4.24 -2.56
N ALA A 59 -14.74 -3.35 -2.38
CA ALA A 59 -15.99 -3.31 -3.15
C ALA A 59 -16.87 -4.57 -2.99
N GLU A 60 -17.92 -4.59 -2.15
CA GLU A 60 -19.27 -4.01 -2.40
C GLU A 60 -19.87 -4.61 -3.70
N THR A 61 -21.05 -5.25 -3.82
CA THR A 61 -22.19 -5.62 -2.99
C THR A 61 -23.11 -6.51 -3.87
N THR A 62 -23.73 -7.55 -3.29
CA THR A 62 -25.05 -8.19 -3.63
C THR A 62 -25.39 -8.56 -5.10
N GLN A 63 -25.36 -9.84 -5.53
CA GLN A 63 -26.48 -10.85 -5.61
C GLN A 63 -27.66 -10.51 -6.56
N PRO A 64 -28.46 -11.48 -7.09
CA PRO A 64 -28.21 -12.79 -7.73
C PRO A 64 -29.00 -12.95 -9.08
N ALA A 65 -28.69 -13.96 -9.93
CA ALA A 65 -29.66 -14.48 -10.90
C ALA A 65 -29.38 -15.93 -11.32
N LYS A 66 -30.30 -16.82 -10.93
CA LYS A 66 -30.54 -18.13 -11.56
C LYS A 66 -30.81 -17.92 -13.07
N ALA A 67 -30.24 -18.78 -13.90
CA ALA A 67 -30.96 -19.69 -14.80
C ALA A 67 -30.25 -19.91 -16.16
N ALA A 68 -30.19 -21.20 -16.50
CA ALA A 68 -30.37 -21.76 -17.83
C ALA A 68 -29.21 -21.68 -18.84
N ALA A 69 -28.50 -22.80 -18.98
CA ALA A 69 -28.52 -23.66 -20.19
C ALA A 69 -27.68 -24.92 -19.89
N LYS A 70 -28.26 -26.06 -19.49
CA LYS A 70 -28.82 -27.12 -20.35
C LYS A 70 -27.95 -27.50 -21.57
N ARG A 71 -27.43 -28.74 -21.51
CA ARG A 71 -27.13 -29.74 -22.57
C ARG A 71 -25.67 -29.89 -23.06
N THR A 72 -25.07 -30.99 -22.57
CA THR A 72 -24.35 -32.12 -23.24
C THR A 72 -24.27 -32.13 -24.79
N PRO A 73 -23.47 -33.00 -25.49
CA PRO A 73 -22.61 -34.12 -25.05
C PRO A 73 -21.22 -34.21 -25.76
N SER A 74 -20.48 -35.30 -25.45
CA SER A 74 -19.44 -35.95 -26.29
C SER A 74 -18.12 -35.18 -26.48
N LYS A 75 -16.95 -35.78 -26.33
CA LYS A 75 -16.50 -36.94 -27.12
C LYS A 75 -15.29 -37.61 -26.46
N LYS A 76 -15.31 -38.94 -26.58
CA LYS A 76 -14.25 -39.95 -26.37
C LYS A 76 -12.81 -39.52 -26.69
N ALA A 77 -11.91 -40.35 -26.16
CA ALA A 77 -10.60 -40.77 -26.66
C ALA A 77 -9.45 -40.22 -25.79
N ASP A 78 -8.41 -40.96 -25.42
CA ASP A 78 -8.02 -42.37 -25.57
C ASP A 78 -6.67 -42.50 -24.82
N ALA A 79 -6.35 -43.69 -24.32
CA ALA A 79 -5.01 -44.26 -24.07
C ALA A 79 -3.96 -43.43 -23.27
N LYS A 80 -3.22 -44.00 -22.33
CA LYS A 80 -2.54 -45.30 -22.38
C LYS A 80 -2.02 -45.67 -21.00
#